data_AF-A0A7K1G335-F1
#
_entry.id   AF-A0A7K1G335-F1
#
_cell.length_a   1.000
_cell.length_b   1.000
_cell.length_c   1.000
_cell.angle_alpha   90.00
_cell.angle_beta   90.00
_cell.angle_gamma   90.00
#
_symmetry.space_group_name_H-M   'P 1'
#
loop_
_entity.id
_entity.type
_entity.pdbx_description
1 polymer ?
#
loop_
_entity_poly.entity_id
_entity_poly.type
_entity_poly.pdbx_seq_one_letter_code
_entity_poly.pdbx_strand_id
1 'polypeptide(L)'
;MKQKILTLLILLFSISNNAQKIKIDKGEIKLDEKIVGYIEGKKPIFTIYNLDKTYAVTAEVKTVPNEPSLTLPWIELKDQTTGKLNEMDFKSRKFSAFNYDRSIIYELLERNFFTNDGLNKETIEGFVNGESAGISEKRLGVQNEINQANKVADTYQLTIDDAGVIYSIKAKNQDPLDKRIGYIEVTLPATNGEVMYEVMDLDNYLIGTWFGKGGTISGYNKFLNQELITFDKKVLKVAFDNSGNPIGYKMSKDITAMNIVRVLIGNSYTLQHQGKGEVIAIRAEQAKVTEEKIKTERSNSANIYEQNGFVINEKSEKKSGPITAEFQSIKSESSSGMADMTAYGKTVVLKFTNEKGREKTETFKSKNGVRFCIDKGGSEGCYLGLKTIGNTLGAAGSLNSLSFDFSSFYKILYEQNGYMVLVDPLLLSDFILKVPTQEKGLYTNKSSDDKLKKNVAEYLKCDSIVFENYDFKTLEGLIKVLEDYKNNCSK
;
A
#
# COMPACT_ATOMS: atom_id res chain seq x y z
N MET A 1 -25.09 -61.25 -9.29
CA MET A 1 -24.26 -60.13 -9.81
C MET A 1 -24.77 -59.53 -11.13
N LYS A 2 -25.25 -60.34 -12.10
CA LYS A 2 -25.65 -59.85 -13.43
C LYS A 2 -26.84 -58.86 -13.44
N GLN A 3 -27.84 -59.03 -12.56
CA GLN A 3 -28.99 -58.12 -12.49
C GLN A 3 -28.65 -56.73 -11.92
N LYS A 4 -27.75 -56.64 -10.92
CA LYS A 4 -27.37 -55.35 -10.32
C LYS A 4 -26.55 -54.46 -11.27
N ILE A 5 -25.79 -55.06 -12.19
CA ILE A 5 -25.01 -54.35 -13.22
C ILE A 5 -25.93 -53.78 -14.30
N LEU A 6 -26.98 -54.52 -14.68
CA LEU A 6 -27.96 -54.05 -15.67
C LEU A 6 -28.78 -52.87 -15.16
N THR A 7 -29.17 -52.88 -13.88
CA THR A 7 -29.87 -51.74 -13.25
C THR A 7 -28.96 -50.50 -13.16
N LEU A 8 -27.67 -50.68 -12.88
CA LEU A 8 -26.69 -49.58 -12.85
C LEU A 8 -26.47 -48.97 -14.24
N LEU A 9 -26.44 -49.78 -15.30
CA LEU A 9 -26.30 -49.34 -16.69
C LEU A 9 -27.54 -48.58 -17.20
N ILE A 10 -28.74 -49.00 -16.80
CA ILE A 10 -29.99 -48.29 -17.11
C ILE A 10 -30.08 -46.96 -16.34
N LEU A 11 -29.61 -46.92 -15.09
CA LEU A 11 -29.49 -45.66 -14.33
C LEU A 11 -28.45 -44.71 -14.96
N LEU A 12 -27.32 -45.22 -15.45
CA LEU A 12 -26.27 -44.43 -16.11
C LEU A 12 -26.72 -43.88 -17.48
N PHE A 13 -27.54 -44.61 -18.23
CA PHE A 13 -28.14 -44.12 -19.48
C PHE A 13 -29.23 -43.05 -19.25
N SER A 14 -29.89 -43.06 -18.09
CA SER A 14 -30.91 -42.07 -17.73
C SER A 14 -30.32 -40.69 -17.40
N ILE A 15 -29.00 -40.57 -17.26
CA ILE A 15 -28.29 -39.32 -16.96
C ILE A 15 -27.57 -38.78 -18.21
N SER A 16 -27.79 -39.38 -19.38
CA SER A 16 -27.44 -38.75 -20.66
C SER A 16 -28.38 -37.56 -20.86
N ASN A 17 -27.99 -36.38 -20.35
CA ASN A 17 -28.56 -35.12 -20.77
C ASN A 17 -28.54 -35.10 -22.29
N ASN A 18 -29.70 -35.26 -22.92
CA ASN A 18 -29.87 -35.01 -24.35
C ASN A 18 -29.55 -33.54 -24.58
N ALA A 19 -28.29 -33.24 -24.90
CA ALA A 19 -27.91 -31.93 -25.36
C ALA A 19 -28.63 -31.72 -26.70
N GLN A 20 -29.71 -30.93 -26.67
CA GLN A 20 -30.55 -30.65 -27.82
C GLN A 20 -29.68 -30.21 -29.01
N LYS A 21 -29.75 -30.97 -30.11
CA LYS A 21 -28.89 -30.77 -31.28
C LYS A 21 -29.50 -29.68 -32.15
N ILE A 22 -28.84 -28.53 -32.19
CA ILE A 22 -29.21 -27.41 -33.09
C ILE A 22 -28.52 -27.59 -34.44
N LYS A 23 -29.31 -27.50 -35.51
CA LYS A 23 -28.84 -27.45 -36.89
C LYS A 23 -29.51 -26.27 -37.59
N ILE A 24 -28.72 -25.42 -38.25
CA ILE A 24 -29.20 -24.34 -39.11
C ILE A 24 -28.76 -24.69 -40.53
N ASP A 25 -29.73 -24.84 -41.45
CA ASP A 25 -29.46 -25.19 -42.85
C ASP A 25 -30.41 -24.43 -43.76
N LYS A 26 -29.88 -23.71 -44.75
CA LYS A 26 -30.65 -22.84 -45.67
C LYS A 26 -31.66 -21.90 -44.99
N GLY A 27 -31.32 -21.40 -43.80
CA GLY A 27 -32.19 -20.51 -43.00
C GLY A 27 -33.27 -21.23 -42.18
N GLU A 28 -33.35 -22.56 -42.22
CA GLU A 28 -34.22 -23.35 -41.35
C GLU A 28 -33.53 -23.63 -40.01
N ILE A 29 -34.20 -23.35 -38.90
CA ILE A 29 -33.74 -23.71 -37.55
C ILE A 29 -34.34 -25.06 -37.18
N LYS A 30 -33.47 -26.06 -36.98
CA LYS A 30 -33.84 -27.42 -36.58
C LYS A 30 -33.34 -27.73 -35.17
N LEU A 31 -34.26 -28.18 -34.31
CA LEU A 31 -33.95 -28.73 -32.99
C LEU A 31 -34.25 -30.23 -33.03
N ASP A 32 -33.23 -31.06 -32.80
CA ASP A 32 -33.34 -32.52 -32.87
C ASP A 32 -33.98 -32.99 -34.20
N GLU A 33 -33.54 -32.37 -35.31
CA GLU A 33 -34.01 -32.58 -36.69
C GLU A 33 -35.45 -32.11 -36.99
N LYS A 34 -36.23 -31.61 -36.01
CA LYS A 34 -37.53 -30.95 -36.22
C LYS A 34 -37.34 -29.47 -36.58
N ILE A 35 -37.96 -29.00 -37.65
CA ILE A 35 -38.00 -27.57 -38.00
C ILE A 35 -38.90 -26.85 -37.00
N VAL A 36 -38.38 -25.78 -36.39
CA VAL A 36 -39.08 -25.01 -35.36
C VAL A 36 -39.13 -23.50 -35.64
N GLY A 37 -38.44 -23.03 -36.66
CA GLY A 37 -38.46 -21.63 -37.08
C GLY A 37 -37.50 -21.35 -38.22
N TYR A 38 -37.39 -20.07 -38.58
CA TYR A 38 -36.51 -19.61 -39.66
C TYR A 38 -35.61 -18.47 -39.17
N ILE A 39 -34.43 -18.36 -39.76
CA ILE A 39 -33.50 -17.24 -39.56
C ILE A 39 -33.04 -16.71 -40.91
N GLU A 40 -33.14 -15.39 -41.07
CA GLU A 40 -32.72 -14.66 -42.26
C GLU A 40 -31.75 -13.54 -41.88
N GLY A 41 -30.95 -13.09 -42.85
CA GLY A 41 -29.97 -12.02 -42.65
C GLY A 41 -28.55 -12.53 -42.41
N LYS A 42 -27.67 -11.61 -42.05
CA LYS A 42 -26.24 -11.85 -41.81
C LYS A 42 -25.72 -10.83 -40.81
N LYS A 43 -24.59 -11.14 -40.16
CA LYS A 43 -23.92 -10.19 -39.25
C LYS A 43 -23.86 -8.77 -39.86
N PRO A 44 -24.28 -7.73 -39.11
CA PRO A 44 -24.64 -7.76 -37.70
C PRO A 44 -26.11 -8.09 -37.38
N ILE A 45 -27.01 -8.16 -38.37
CA ILE A 45 -28.47 -8.22 -38.12
C ILE A 45 -29.06 -9.54 -38.62
N PHE A 46 -29.78 -10.22 -37.73
CA PHE A 46 -30.55 -11.42 -38.03
C PHE A 46 -32.02 -11.21 -37.73
N THR A 47 -32.90 -11.72 -38.57
CA THR A 47 -34.34 -11.77 -38.31
C THR A 47 -34.74 -13.21 -38.11
N ILE A 48 -35.43 -13.49 -37.01
CA ILE A 48 -35.84 -14.83 -36.61
C ILE A 48 -37.35 -14.86 -36.64
N TYR A 49 -37.89 -15.86 -37.33
CA TYR A 49 -39.32 -16.08 -37.50
C TYR A 49 -39.74 -17.34 -36.76
N ASN A 50 -40.96 -17.33 -36.25
CA ASN A 50 -41.63 -18.57 -35.88
C ASN A 50 -41.98 -19.41 -37.13
N LEU A 51 -42.47 -20.63 -36.92
CA LEU A 51 -42.71 -21.59 -38.00
C LEU A 51 -43.75 -21.11 -39.03
N ASP A 52 -44.80 -20.41 -38.60
CA ASP A 52 -45.84 -19.87 -39.49
C ASP A 52 -45.51 -18.47 -40.06
N LYS A 53 -44.37 -17.91 -39.68
CA LYS A 53 -43.87 -16.57 -40.03
C LYS A 53 -44.78 -15.41 -39.61
N THR A 54 -45.75 -15.62 -38.73
CA THR A 54 -46.64 -14.57 -38.23
C THR A 54 -46.00 -13.72 -37.12
N TYR A 55 -44.96 -14.24 -36.46
CA TYR A 55 -44.22 -13.53 -35.43
C TYR A 55 -42.72 -13.57 -35.69
N ALA A 56 -42.07 -12.42 -35.52
CA ALA A 56 -40.65 -12.25 -35.80
C ALA A 56 -39.97 -11.30 -34.83
N VAL A 57 -38.69 -11.57 -34.58
CA VAL A 57 -37.78 -10.70 -33.82
C VAL A 57 -36.53 -10.42 -34.63
N THR A 58 -35.97 -9.23 -34.45
CA THR A 58 -34.65 -8.88 -34.96
C THR A 58 -33.63 -8.97 -33.84
N ALA A 59 -32.55 -9.70 -34.06
CA ALA A 59 -31.38 -9.75 -33.19
C ALA A 59 -30.22 -9.04 -33.89
N GLU A 60 -29.86 -7.86 -33.39
CA GLU A 60 -28.69 -7.11 -33.85
C GLU A 60 -27.51 -7.34 -32.90
N VAL A 61 -26.41 -7.83 -33.46
CA VAL A 61 -25.16 -8.04 -32.74
C VAL A 61 -24.37 -6.74 -32.71
N LYS A 62 -24.12 -6.24 -31.50
CA LYS A 62 -23.35 -5.02 -31.27
C LYS A 62 -22.02 -5.35 -30.58
N THR A 63 -21.02 -4.54 -30.89
CA THR A 63 -19.66 -4.62 -30.33
C THR A 63 -19.17 -3.21 -30.04
N VAL A 64 -18.29 -3.05 -29.05
CA VAL A 64 -17.57 -1.80 -28.87
C VAL A 64 -16.34 -1.79 -29.79
N PRO A 65 -16.07 -0.70 -30.53
CA PRO A 65 -14.80 -0.52 -31.21
C PRO A 65 -13.65 -0.59 -30.20
N ASN A 66 -12.60 -1.37 -30.48
CA ASN A 66 -11.40 -1.51 -29.63
C ASN A 66 -11.61 -2.16 -28.25
N GLU A 67 -12.71 -2.90 -28.04
CA GLU A 67 -12.83 -3.77 -26.86
C GLU A 67 -11.74 -4.86 -26.88
N PRO A 68 -11.25 -5.33 -25.71
CA PRO A 68 -10.34 -6.46 -25.64
C PRO A 68 -10.89 -7.64 -26.44
N SER A 69 -10.02 -8.36 -27.15
CA SER A 69 -10.39 -9.46 -28.08
C SER A 69 -11.19 -10.60 -27.44
N LEU A 70 -11.24 -10.66 -26.11
CA LEU A 70 -11.99 -11.64 -25.33
C LEU A 70 -13.39 -11.15 -24.88
N THR A 71 -13.74 -9.89 -25.14
CA THR A 71 -15.05 -9.34 -24.77
C THR A 71 -16.09 -9.80 -25.77
N LEU A 72 -17.15 -10.43 -25.26
CA LEU A 72 -18.22 -10.91 -26.12
C LEU A 72 -19.10 -9.74 -26.56
N PRO A 73 -19.63 -9.78 -27.80
CA PRO A 73 -20.66 -8.85 -28.23
C PRO A 73 -21.90 -8.93 -27.32
N TRP A 74 -22.82 -7.99 -27.48
CA TRP A 74 -24.17 -8.09 -26.95
C TRP A 74 -25.19 -8.15 -28.08
N ILE A 75 -26.42 -8.55 -27.74
CA ILE A 75 -27.55 -8.61 -28.67
C ILE A 75 -28.56 -7.54 -28.28
N GLU A 76 -28.91 -6.68 -29.23
CA GLU A 76 -30.14 -5.88 -29.19
C GLU A 76 -31.26 -6.71 -29.82
N LEU A 77 -32.20 -7.16 -28.98
CA LEU A 77 -33.35 -7.94 -29.41
C LEU A 77 -34.55 -7.01 -29.55
N LYS A 78 -35.12 -6.94 -30.75
CA LYS A 78 -36.25 -6.09 -31.10
C LYS A 78 -37.44 -6.94 -31.56
N ASP A 79 -38.60 -6.70 -30.97
CA ASP A 79 -39.87 -7.26 -31.44
C ASP A 79 -40.32 -6.50 -32.70
N GLN A 80 -40.57 -7.21 -33.81
CA GLN A 80 -40.96 -6.56 -35.06
C GLN A 80 -42.40 -6.04 -35.07
N THR A 81 -43.26 -6.56 -34.21
CA THR A 81 -44.67 -6.16 -34.10
C THR A 81 -44.79 -4.85 -33.33
N THR A 82 -44.12 -4.76 -32.17
CA THR A 82 -44.21 -3.59 -31.29
C THR A 82 -43.13 -2.55 -31.55
N GLY A 83 -42.03 -2.95 -32.20
CA GLY A 83 -40.85 -2.11 -32.40
C GLY A 83 -40.00 -1.89 -31.14
N LYS A 84 -40.42 -2.42 -29.97
CA LYS A 84 -39.68 -2.30 -28.71
C LYS A 84 -38.46 -3.22 -28.71
N LEU A 85 -37.42 -2.80 -27.99
CA LEU A 85 -36.15 -3.52 -27.90
C LEU A 85 -35.61 -3.54 -26.47
N ASN A 86 -34.81 -4.56 -26.17
CA ASN A 86 -33.97 -4.64 -24.97
C ASN A 86 -32.66 -5.39 -25.29
N GLU A 87 -31.69 -5.31 -24.39
CA GLU A 87 -30.31 -5.74 -24.60
C GLU A 87 -29.94 -6.95 -23.73
N MET A 88 -29.12 -7.85 -24.26
CA MET A 88 -28.61 -8.98 -23.51
C MET A 88 -27.18 -9.39 -23.90
N ASP A 89 -26.42 -9.83 -22.91
CA ASP A 89 -25.09 -10.40 -23.11
C ASP A 89 -25.13 -11.87 -23.53
N PHE A 90 -24.14 -12.28 -24.33
CA PHE A 90 -23.87 -13.70 -24.54
C PHE A 90 -23.34 -14.36 -23.26
N LYS A 91 -23.86 -15.55 -22.95
CA LYS A 91 -23.25 -16.44 -21.95
C LYS A 91 -22.06 -17.16 -22.59
N SER A 92 -20.90 -17.05 -21.98
CA SER A 92 -19.58 -17.33 -22.60
C SER A 92 -19.35 -18.73 -23.17
N ARG A 93 -20.20 -19.72 -22.88
CA ARG A 93 -19.91 -21.14 -23.18
C ARG A 93 -20.27 -21.58 -24.61
N LYS A 94 -21.08 -20.82 -25.36
CA LYS A 94 -21.62 -21.24 -26.67
C LYS A 94 -21.43 -20.23 -27.81
N PHE A 95 -20.77 -19.11 -27.54
CA PHE A 95 -20.51 -18.10 -28.55
C PHE A 95 -19.40 -18.54 -29.52
N SER A 96 -19.62 -18.36 -30.82
CA SER A 96 -18.66 -18.60 -31.89
C SER A 96 -18.67 -17.43 -32.87
N ALA A 97 -17.54 -16.73 -33.00
CA ALA A 97 -17.36 -15.63 -33.95
C ALA A 97 -17.51 -16.06 -35.43
N PHE A 98 -17.43 -17.36 -35.72
CA PHE A 98 -17.63 -17.90 -37.07
C PHE A 98 -19.10 -18.26 -37.38
N ASN A 99 -19.96 -18.35 -36.36
CA ASN A 99 -21.35 -18.84 -36.49
C ASN A 99 -22.27 -18.01 -35.59
N TYR A 100 -22.50 -16.75 -35.96
CA TYR A 100 -23.29 -15.81 -35.16
C TYR A 100 -24.76 -16.20 -35.07
N ASP A 101 -25.35 -16.66 -36.17
CA ASP A 101 -26.71 -17.20 -36.24
C ASP A 101 -26.92 -18.30 -35.19
N ARG A 102 -26.04 -19.32 -35.18
CA ARG A 102 -26.11 -20.42 -34.23
C ARG A 102 -25.89 -19.96 -32.80
N SER A 103 -24.96 -19.02 -32.59
CA SER A 103 -24.68 -18.45 -31.27
C SER A 103 -25.91 -17.72 -30.71
N ILE A 104 -26.61 -16.93 -31.55
CA ILE A 104 -27.83 -16.22 -31.17
C ILE A 104 -28.92 -17.22 -30.80
N ILE A 105 -29.17 -18.24 -31.63
CA ILE A 105 -30.20 -19.26 -31.33
C ILE A 105 -29.89 -19.99 -30.02
N TYR A 106 -28.62 -20.33 -29.74
CA TYR A 106 -28.24 -20.89 -28.45
C TYR A 106 -28.57 -19.97 -27.27
N GLU A 107 -28.29 -18.68 -27.38
CA GLU A 107 -28.60 -17.70 -26.33
C GLU A 107 -30.11 -17.56 -26.12
N LEU A 108 -30.89 -17.52 -27.21
CA LEU A 108 -32.36 -17.45 -27.13
C LEU A 108 -32.96 -18.70 -26.48
N LEU A 109 -32.42 -19.90 -26.76
CA LEU A 109 -32.85 -21.14 -26.10
C LEU A 109 -32.51 -21.14 -24.61
N GLU A 110 -31.33 -20.67 -24.22
CA GLU A 110 -30.93 -20.59 -22.81
C GLU A 110 -31.78 -19.60 -21.98
N ARG A 111 -32.48 -18.69 -22.66
CA ARG A 111 -33.36 -17.69 -22.05
C ARG A 111 -34.84 -18.01 -22.23
N ASN A 112 -35.18 -19.17 -22.81
CA ASN A 112 -36.54 -19.59 -23.16
C ASN A 112 -37.26 -18.63 -24.14
N PHE A 113 -36.52 -17.79 -24.88
CA PHE A 113 -37.08 -16.94 -25.94
C PHE A 113 -37.37 -17.74 -27.22
N PHE A 114 -36.66 -18.86 -27.39
CA PHE A 114 -36.88 -19.82 -28.47
C PHE A 114 -37.01 -21.21 -27.85
N THR A 115 -37.92 -22.04 -28.38
CA THR A 115 -38.26 -23.35 -27.81
C THR A 115 -38.54 -24.37 -28.93
N ASN A 116 -38.98 -25.58 -28.57
CA ASN A 116 -39.41 -26.62 -29.50
C ASN A 116 -40.65 -26.26 -30.35
N ASP A 117 -41.35 -25.19 -29.97
CA ASP A 117 -42.51 -24.65 -30.66
C ASP A 117 -42.19 -23.32 -31.40
N GLY A 118 -40.91 -22.93 -31.41
CA GLY A 118 -40.44 -21.68 -32.02
C GLY A 118 -40.30 -20.54 -31.01
N LEU A 119 -40.52 -19.30 -31.48
CA LEU A 119 -40.39 -18.10 -30.64
C LEU A 119 -41.47 -18.08 -29.54
N ASN A 120 -41.04 -17.88 -28.30
CA ASN A 120 -41.92 -17.72 -27.15
C ASN A 120 -42.31 -16.24 -27.01
N LYS A 121 -43.44 -15.88 -27.61
CA LYS A 121 -43.93 -14.49 -27.67
C LYS A 121 -44.08 -13.86 -26.28
N GLU A 122 -44.70 -14.55 -25.34
CA GLU A 122 -44.95 -14.00 -23.99
C GLU A 122 -43.64 -13.67 -23.26
N THR A 123 -42.65 -14.58 -23.35
CA THR A 123 -41.35 -14.38 -22.68
C THR A 123 -40.54 -13.26 -23.35
N ILE A 124 -40.58 -13.17 -24.68
CA ILE A 124 -39.93 -12.10 -25.44
C ILE A 124 -40.59 -10.76 -25.13
N GLU A 125 -41.91 -10.68 -25.17
CA GLU A 125 -42.66 -9.47 -24.85
C GLU A 125 -42.37 -9.01 -23.41
N GLY A 126 -42.33 -9.93 -22.44
CA GLY A 126 -41.92 -9.62 -21.07
C GLY A 126 -40.49 -9.06 -20.99
N PHE A 127 -39.56 -9.59 -21.76
CA PHE A 127 -38.18 -9.11 -21.81
C PHE A 127 -38.04 -7.73 -22.47
N VAL A 128 -38.64 -7.51 -23.64
CA VAL A 128 -38.52 -6.22 -24.37
C VAL A 128 -39.30 -5.08 -23.71
N ASN A 129 -40.29 -5.40 -22.86
CA ASN A 129 -41.03 -4.42 -22.06
C ASN A 129 -40.46 -4.24 -20.64
N GLY A 130 -39.50 -5.07 -20.24
CA GLY A 130 -38.87 -5.03 -18.92
C GLY A 130 -37.88 -3.87 -18.76
N GLU A 131 -37.24 -3.81 -17.59
CA GLU A 131 -36.16 -2.86 -17.33
C GLU A 131 -34.98 -3.10 -18.29
N SER A 132 -34.38 -2.00 -18.77
CA SER A 132 -33.21 -2.08 -19.64
C SER A 132 -32.01 -2.63 -18.87
N ALA A 133 -31.27 -3.56 -19.48
CA ALA A 133 -30.03 -4.05 -18.90
C ALA A 133 -28.91 -2.99 -18.85
N GLY A 134 -29.07 -1.89 -19.61
CA GLY A 134 -28.12 -0.77 -19.70
C GLY A 134 -26.73 -1.19 -20.18
N ILE A 135 -26.66 -2.20 -21.06
CA ILE A 135 -25.39 -2.78 -21.51
C ILE A 135 -24.69 -1.79 -22.45
N SER A 136 -25.42 -1.26 -23.42
CA SER A 136 -24.93 -0.23 -24.34
C SER A 136 -24.50 1.03 -23.59
N GLU A 137 -25.28 1.51 -22.62
CA GLU A 137 -24.94 2.70 -21.83
C GLU A 137 -23.63 2.51 -21.06
N LYS A 138 -23.47 1.36 -20.37
CA LYS A 138 -22.23 1.04 -19.63
C LYS A 138 -21.02 0.91 -20.54
N ARG A 139 -21.17 0.26 -21.70
CA ARG A 139 -20.05 -0.06 -22.60
C ARG A 139 -19.70 1.09 -23.53
N LEU A 140 -20.69 1.77 -24.09
CA LEU A 140 -20.50 2.94 -24.97
C LEU A 140 -20.21 4.21 -24.18
N GLY A 141 -20.64 4.33 -22.92
CA GLY A 141 -20.27 5.47 -22.06
C GLY A 141 -18.75 5.61 -21.92
N VAL A 142 -18.08 4.51 -21.57
CA VAL A 142 -16.61 4.45 -21.50
C VAL A 142 -15.97 4.75 -22.86
N GLN A 143 -16.53 4.21 -23.95
CA GLN A 143 -16.00 4.47 -25.30
C GLN A 143 -16.18 5.93 -25.73
N ASN A 144 -17.28 6.58 -25.33
CA ASN A 144 -17.53 7.99 -25.62
C ASN A 144 -16.52 8.88 -24.90
N GLU A 145 -16.19 8.58 -23.63
CA GLU A 145 -15.11 9.26 -22.90
C GLU A 145 -13.76 9.10 -23.60
N ILE A 146 -13.41 7.87 -24.00
CA ILE A 146 -12.18 7.59 -24.76
C ILE A 146 -12.16 8.36 -26.10
N ASN A 147 -13.28 8.38 -26.82
CA ASN A 147 -13.40 9.10 -28.09
C ASN A 147 -13.28 10.62 -27.91
N GLN A 148 -13.87 11.17 -26.85
CA GLN A 148 -13.74 12.60 -26.53
C GLN A 148 -12.28 12.94 -26.17
N ALA A 149 -11.65 12.14 -25.31
CA ALA A 149 -10.23 12.30 -24.97
C ALA A 149 -9.34 12.22 -26.23
N ASN A 150 -9.61 11.26 -27.13
CA ASN A 150 -8.90 11.14 -28.40
C ASN A 150 -9.08 12.36 -29.30
N LYS A 151 -10.31 12.90 -29.41
CA LYS A 151 -10.55 14.14 -30.17
C LYS A 151 -9.76 15.32 -29.61
N VAL A 152 -9.67 15.43 -28.27
CA VAL A 152 -8.83 16.45 -27.63
C VAL A 152 -7.37 16.24 -28.00
N ALA A 153 -6.85 15.01 -27.86
CA ALA A 153 -5.47 14.67 -28.19
C ALA A 153 -5.12 14.92 -29.67
N ASP A 154 -6.06 14.69 -30.61
CA ASP A 154 -5.86 14.97 -32.04
C ASP A 154 -5.55 16.45 -32.30
N THR A 155 -6.14 17.36 -31.51
CA THR A 155 -5.86 18.80 -31.64
C THR A 155 -4.43 19.19 -31.25
N TYR A 156 -3.68 18.31 -30.58
CA TYR A 156 -2.29 18.56 -30.16
C TYR A 156 -1.27 18.12 -31.21
N GLN A 157 -1.68 17.38 -32.25
CA GLN A 157 -0.82 16.81 -33.30
C GLN A 157 0.48 16.24 -32.73
N LEU A 158 0.32 15.25 -31.86
CA LEU A 158 1.42 14.67 -31.08
C LEU A 158 2.37 13.86 -31.97
N THR A 159 3.67 14.00 -31.73
CA THR A 159 4.70 13.10 -32.29
C THR A 159 5.68 12.70 -31.19
N ILE A 160 6.32 11.54 -31.38
CA ILE A 160 7.37 11.03 -30.47
C ILE A 160 8.58 10.68 -31.34
N ASP A 161 9.77 11.10 -30.93
CA ASP A 161 11.00 10.73 -31.63
C ASP A 161 11.59 9.39 -31.12
N ASP A 162 12.69 8.93 -31.73
CA ASP A 162 13.35 7.68 -31.35
C ASP A 162 13.97 7.72 -29.93
N ALA A 163 14.20 8.91 -29.37
CA ALA A 163 14.71 9.12 -28.01
C ALA A 163 13.59 9.23 -26.97
N GLY A 164 12.32 9.20 -27.38
CA GLY A 164 11.16 9.33 -26.50
C GLY A 164 10.79 10.77 -26.16
N VAL A 165 11.31 11.76 -26.88
CA VAL A 165 10.87 13.15 -26.72
C VAL A 165 9.50 13.32 -27.36
N ILE A 166 8.57 13.90 -26.60
CA ILE A 166 7.19 14.14 -27.02
C ILE A 166 7.06 15.57 -27.53
N TYR A 167 6.48 15.74 -28.71
CA TYR A 167 6.24 17.04 -29.33
C TYR A 167 4.75 17.32 -29.52
N SER A 168 4.39 18.60 -29.47
CA SER A 168 3.04 19.08 -29.75
C SER A 168 3.05 20.46 -30.39
N ILE A 169 2.14 20.70 -31.34
CA ILE A 169 1.95 22.03 -31.93
C ILE A 169 1.43 23.06 -30.90
N LYS A 170 0.87 22.60 -29.78
CA LYS A 170 0.32 23.41 -28.69
C LYS A 170 1.30 23.64 -27.53
N ALA A 171 2.57 23.28 -27.69
CA ALA A 171 3.62 23.57 -26.70
C ALA A 171 3.70 25.08 -26.40
N LYS A 172 3.88 25.44 -25.12
CA LYS A 172 3.99 26.83 -24.65
C LYS A 172 5.33 27.07 -23.95
N ASN A 173 6.41 26.78 -24.67
CA ASN A 173 7.77 26.97 -24.18
C ASN A 173 8.22 28.43 -24.32
N GLN A 174 9.31 28.80 -23.63
CA GLN A 174 9.92 30.13 -23.75
C GLN A 174 10.34 30.44 -25.18
N ASP A 175 10.88 29.44 -25.89
CA ASP A 175 11.11 29.49 -27.34
C ASP A 175 9.85 28.97 -28.07
N PRO A 176 9.15 29.79 -28.86
CA PRO A 176 7.97 29.36 -29.62
C PRO A 176 8.24 28.27 -30.68
N LEU A 177 9.50 28.10 -31.11
CA LEU A 177 9.92 27.04 -32.03
C LEU A 177 10.13 25.70 -31.33
N ASP A 178 10.36 25.72 -30.01
CA ASP A 178 10.47 24.51 -29.22
C ASP A 178 9.08 23.89 -29.03
N LYS A 179 8.87 22.75 -29.68
CA LYS A 179 7.60 22.01 -29.63
C LYS A 179 7.59 20.89 -28.60
N ARG A 180 8.64 20.73 -27.80
CA ARG A 180 8.73 19.67 -26.79
C ARG A 180 7.69 19.90 -25.70
N ILE A 181 7.08 18.83 -25.21
CA ILE A 181 6.15 18.89 -24.08
C ILE A 181 6.45 17.85 -23.01
N GLY A 182 7.38 16.92 -23.20
CA GLY A 182 7.70 15.91 -22.18
C GLY A 182 8.49 14.75 -22.77
N TYR A 183 8.62 13.69 -21.99
CA TYR A 183 9.40 12.51 -22.33
C TYR A 183 8.62 11.24 -22.02
N ILE A 184 8.84 10.18 -22.81
CA ILE A 184 8.36 8.83 -22.52
C ILE A 184 9.52 7.86 -22.64
N GLU A 185 9.66 7.00 -21.63
CA GLU A 185 10.65 5.92 -21.64
C GLU A 185 9.96 4.57 -21.47
N VAL A 186 10.56 3.54 -22.07
CA VAL A 186 10.17 2.16 -21.84
C VAL A 186 11.19 1.52 -20.92
N THR A 187 10.72 0.85 -19.88
CA THR A 187 11.54 0.01 -19.02
C THR A 187 11.12 -1.44 -19.21
N LEU A 188 12.10 -2.31 -19.37
CA LEU A 188 11.93 -3.76 -19.31
C LEU A 188 12.49 -4.23 -17.97
N PRO A 189 11.67 -4.39 -16.91
CA PRO A 189 12.13 -4.87 -15.63
C PRO A 189 12.75 -6.26 -15.77
N ALA A 190 13.86 -6.49 -15.07
CA ALA A 190 14.71 -7.68 -15.19
C ALA A 190 14.05 -9.01 -14.78
N THR A 191 12.85 -8.97 -14.19
CA THR A 191 12.13 -10.17 -13.75
C THR A 191 10.72 -10.15 -14.34
N ASN A 192 10.43 -11.13 -15.20
CA ASN A 192 9.15 -11.43 -15.86
C ASN A 192 8.77 -10.70 -17.17
N GLY A 193 9.63 -9.84 -17.73
CA GLY A 193 9.41 -9.33 -19.10
C GLY A 193 8.14 -8.48 -19.27
N GLU A 194 7.62 -7.90 -18.19
CA GLU A 194 6.43 -7.06 -18.21
C GLU A 194 6.79 -5.64 -18.66
N VAL A 195 6.28 -5.21 -19.81
CA VAL A 195 6.59 -3.89 -20.38
C VAL A 195 5.99 -2.78 -19.51
N MET A 196 6.83 -1.82 -19.13
CA MET A 196 6.45 -0.61 -18.39
C MET A 196 6.82 0.61 -19.21
N TYR A 197 5.95 1.64 -19.20
CA TYR A 197 6.28 2.95 -19.74
C TYR A 197 6.11 4.02 -18.67
N GLU A 198 7.03 4.97 -18.66
CA GLU A 198 7.00 6.13 -17.76
C GLU A 198 6.95 7.40 -18.58
N VAL A 199 6.00 8.28 -18.27
CA VAL A 199 5.85 9.58 -18.93
C VAL A 199 6.25 10.67 -17.94
N MET A 200 7.17 11.52 -18.37
CA MET A 200 7.70 12.63 -17.59
C MET A 200 7.36 13.98 -18.24
N ASP A 201 7.29 15.02 -17.42
CA ASP A 201 7.20 16.40 -17.88
C ASP A 201 8.57 16.97 -18.30
N LEU A 202 8.60 18.21 -18.81
CA LEU A 202 9.86 18.88 -19.21
C LEU A 202 10.83 19.12 -18.03
N ASP A 203 10.32 19.09 -16.80
CA ASP A 203 11.08 19.22 -15.56
C ASP A 203 11.49 17.84 -14.98
N ASN A 204 11.25 16.75 -15.72
CA ASN A 204 11.49 15.35 -15.31
C ASN A 204 10.66 14.87 -14.11
N TYR A 205 9.48 15.45 -13.87
CA TYR A 205 8.53 14.88 -12.93
C TYR A 205 7.71 13.77 -13.61
N LEU A 206 7.63 12.62 -12.95
CA LEU A 206 6.79 11.50 -13.37
C LEU A 206 5.31 11.92 -13.37
N ILE A 207 4.69 11.86 -14.54
CA ILE A 207 3.28 12.17 -14.75
C ILE A 207 2.41 10.92 -14.69
N GLY A 208 2.92 9.79 -15.18
CA GLY A 208 2.22 8.53 -15.08
C GLY A 208 3.06 7.34 -15.51
N THR A 209 2.67 6.17 -14.99
CA THR A 209 3.29 4.88 -15.27
C THR A 209 2.25 3.94 -15.85
N TRP A 210 2.52 3.37 -17.02
CA TRP A 210 1.67 2.35 -17.62
C TRP A 210 2.26 0.96 -17.43
N PHE A 211 1.40 0.00 -17.15
CA PHE A 211 1.77 -1.40 -16.96
C PHE A 211 1.09 -2.29 -17.99
N GLY A 212 1.87 -3.07 -18.74
CA GLY A 212 1.32 -4.03 -19.69
C GLY A 212 0.60 -5.20 -19.03
N LYS A 213 1.11 -5.65 -17.88
CA LYS A 213 0.54 -6.72 -17.07
C LYS A 213 1.07 -6.65 -15.64
N GLY A 214 0.25 -7.00 -14.66
CA GLY A 214 0.71 -7.33 -13.30
C GLY A 214 1.29 -6.18 -12.47
N GLY A 215 1.10 -4.92 -12.87
CA GLY A 215 1.72 -3.76 -12.22
C GLY A 215 1.23 -3.52 -10.79
N THR A 216 2.16 -3.26 -9.86
CA THR A 216 1.84 -2.86 -8.48
C THR A 216 2.40 -1.49 -8.17
N ILE A 217 1.58 -0.61 -7.61
CA ILE A 217 2.00 0.70 -7.10
C ILE A 217 1.70 0.78 -5.59
N SER A 218 2.63 1.36 -4.83
CA SER A 218 2.43 1.62 -3.40
C SER A 218 1.18 2.46 -3.15
N GLY A 219 0.27 1.96 -2.32
CA GLY A 219 -1.01 2.61 -2.04
C GLY A 219 -2.15 2.27 -3.02
N TYR A 220 -1.92 1.39 -4.00
CA TYR A 220 -2.96 0.85 -4.89
C TYR A 220 -3.05 -0.67 -4.74
N ASN A 221 -4.20 -1.15 -4.27
CA ASN A 221 -4.39 -2.55 -3.82
C ASN A 221 -4.81 -3.52 -4.95
N LYS A 222 -4.77 -3.11 -6.21
CA LYS A 222 -5.15 -3.93 -7.37
C LYS A 222 -4.00 -3.99 -8.37
N PHE A 223 -3.88 -5.10 -9.07
CA PHE A 223 -2.94 -5.20 -10.19
C PHE A 223 -3.41 -4.35 -11.36
N LEU A 224 -2.49 -3.57 -11.91
CA LEU A 224 -2.69 -2.78 -13.13
C LEU A 224 -2.38 -3.65 -14.35
N ASN A 225 -3.30 -3.67 -15.31
CA ASN A 225 -3.14 -4.45 -16.54
C ASN A 225 -3.61 -3.64 -17.75
N GLN A 226 -2.69 -3.26 -18.62
CA GLN A 226 -2.94 -2.31 -19.72
C GLN A 226 -3.57 -1.01 -19.20
N GLU A 227 -3.07 -0.57 -18.05
CA GLU A 227 -3.59 0.57 -17.30
C GLU A 227 -2.44 1.52 -16.97
N LEU A 228 -2.75 2.80 -17.14
CA LEU A 228 -1.91 3.94 -16.81
C LEU A 228 -2.38 4.52 -15.49
N ILE A 229 -1.49 4.62 -14.52
CA ILE A 229 -1.74 5.32 -13.27
C ILE A 229 -0.96 6.64 -13.26
N THR A 230 -1.67 7.74 -12.97
CA THR A 230 -1.11 9.10 -13.01
C THR A 230 -0.64 9.54 -11.63
N PHE A 231 0.14 10.63 -11.57
CA PHE A 231 0.64 11.19 -10.31
C PHE A 231 -0.47 11.57 -9.31
N ASP A 232 -1.66 11.94 -9.80
CA ASP A 232 -2.87 12.25 -9.02
C ASP A 232 -3.74 11.00 -8.75
N LYS A 233 -3.17 9.80 -8.95
CA LYS A 233 -3.77 8.49 -8.65
C LYS A 233 -5.00 8.14 -9.49
N LYS A 234 -5.23 8.81 -10.63
CA LYS A 234 -6.23 8.36 -11.59
C LYS A 234 -5.71 7.15 -12.35
N VAL A 235 -6.61 6.21 -12.63
CA VAL A 235 -6.31 5.02 -13.43
C VAL A 235 -7.06 5.12 -14.75
N LEU A 236 -6.31 5.10 -15.85
CA LEU A 236 -6.79 5.24 -17.21
C LEU A 236 -6.48 3.97 -18.00
N LYS A 237 -7.43 3.47 -18.78
CA LYS A 237 -7.22 2.30 -19.63
C LYS A 237 -6.47 2.71 -20.90
N VAL A 238 -5.42 1.97 -21.24
CA VAL A 238 -4.67 2.16 -22.48
C VAL A 238 -4.31 0.79 -23.05
N ALA A 239 -4.89 0.45 -24.20
CA ALA A 239 -4.66 -0.84 -24.84
C ALA A 239 -3.22 -0.99 -25.32
N PHE A 240 -2.66 -2.20 -25.10
CA PHE A 240 -1.37 -2.59 -25.66
C PHE A 240 -1.50 -2.85 -27.16
N ASP A 241 -0.66 -2.21 -27.96
CA ASP A 241 -0.59 -2.38 -29.41
C ASP A 241 0.88 -2.50 -29.86
N ASN A 242 1.24 -3.69 -30.32
CA ASN A 242 2.59 -4.02 -30.78
C ASN A 242 2.71 -4.04 -32.33
N SER A 243 1.68 -3.60 -33.06
CA SER A 243 1.65 -3.68 -34.52
C SER A 243 2.67 -2.75 -35.20
N GLY A 244 3.19 -1.74 -34.48
CA GLY A 244 4.17 -0.79 -34.98
C GLY A 244 5.64 -1.23 -34.93
N ASN A 245 5.97 -2.35 -34.26
CA ASN A 245 7.36 -2.65 -33.88
C ASN A 245 7.85 -4.08 -34.23
N PRO A 246 7.80 -4.51 -35.51
CA PRO A 246 8.10 -5.90 -35.86
C PRO A 246 9.60 -6.28 -35.81
N ILE A 247 10.55 -5.35 -36.04
CA ILE A 247 12.02 -5.61 -35.98
C ILE A 247 12.79 -4.32 -35.64
N GLY A 248 13.54 -4.33 -34.52
CA GLY A 248 14.36 -3.21 -34.05
C GLY A 248 13.54 -2.14 -33.32
N TYR A 249 13.61 -2.10 -31.99
CA TYR A 249 12.79 -1.21 -31.18
C TYR A 249 13.06 0.27 -31.52
N LYS A 250 12.00 0.99 -31.92
CA LYS A 250 12.02 2.44 -32.12
C LYS A 250 10.82 3.08 -31.43
N MET A 251 11.07 3.99 -30.50
CA MET A 251 10.02 4.68 -29.76
C MET A 251 9.07 5.47 -30.69
N SER A 252 9.59 6.06 -31.77
CA SER A 252 8.77 6.79 -32.76
C SER A 252 7.75 5.92 -33.50
N LYS A 253 7.92 4.60 -33.50
CA LYS A 253 7.02 3.62 -34.14
C LYS A 253 6.18 2.84 -33.11
N ASP A 254 6.36 3.13 -31.83
CA ASP A 254 5.67 2.44 -30.76
C ASP A 254 4.25 3.04 -30.59
N ILE A 255 3.26 2.29 -31.08
CA ILE A 255 1.85 2.70 -31.02
C ILE A 255 1.36 2.72 -29.57
N THR A 256 1.87 1.84 -28.71
CA THR A 256 1.52 1.84 -27.28
C THR A 256 2.01 3.12 -26.62
N ALA A 257 3.27 3.51 -26.87
CA ALA A 257 3.82 4.78 -26.38
C ALA A 257 2.96 5.97 -26.81
N MET A 258 2.56 6.03 -28.08
CA MET A 258 1.68 7.08 -28.59
C MET A 258 0.30 7.05 -27.93
N ASN A 259 -0.31 5.87 -27.74
CA ASN A 259 -1.61 5.72 -27.08
C ASN A 259 -1.57 6.23 -25.63
N ILE A 260 -0.49 5.94 -24.90
CA ILE A 260 -0.29 6.41 -23.52
C ILE A 260 -0.27 7.94 -23.48
N VAL A 261 0.54 8.58 -24.34
CA VAL A 261 0.66 10.04 -24.41
C VAL A 261 -0.68 10.67 -24.82
N ARG A 262 -1.38 10.09 -25.79
CA ARG A 262 -2.70 10.56 -26.23
C ARG A 262 -3.74 10.49 -25.11
N VAL A 263 -3.76 9.41 -24.32
CA VAL A 263 -4.69 9.26 -23.19
C VAL A 263 -4.40 10.30 -22.11
N LEU A 264 -3.13 10.58 -21.80
CA LEU A 264 -2.77 11.68 -20.89
C LEU A 264 -3.27 13.04 -21.40
N ILE A 265 -2.91 13.41 -22.62
CA ILE A 265 -3.27 14.71 -23.20
C ILE A 265 -4.80 14.85 -23.31
N GLY A 266 -5.49 13.79 -23.73
CA GLY A 266 -6.94 13.75 -23.81
C GLY A 266 -7.65 13.89 -22.47
N ASN A 267 -6.99 13.51 -21.36
CA ASN A 267 -7.47 13.67 -20.00
C ASN A 267 -6.91 14.93 -19.30
N SER A 268 -6.53 15.96 -20.08
CA SER A 268 -6.05 17.27 -19.61
C SER A 268 -4.66 17.30 -18.95
N TYR A 269 -3.84 16.26 -19.11
CA TYR A 269 -2.45 16.28 -18.68
C TYR A 269 -1.60 16.95 -19.76
N THR A 270 -1.03 18.12 -19.47
CA THR A 270 -0.29 18.95 -20.44
C THR A 270 1.16 18.54 -20.68
N LEU A 271 1.72 17.72 -19.79
CA LEU A 271 3.12 17.27 -19.76
C LEU A 271 4.19 18.37 -19.65
N GLN A 272 3.91 19.67 -19.80
CA GLN A 272 4.98 20.69 -19.85
C GLN A 272 5.70 20.88 -18.49
N HIS A 273 5.14 21.65 -17.57
CA HIS A 273 5.73 21.93 -16.26
C HIS A 273 4.75 21.59 -15.12
N GLN A 274 3.85 20.63 -15.38
CA GLN A 274 2.70 20.36 -14.53
C GLN A 274 3.06 19.57 -13.26
N GLY A 275 4.11 18.75 -13.31
CA GLY A 275 4.47 17.86 -12.22
C GLY A 275 4.97 18.63 -11.01
N LYS A 276 5.60 19.81 -11.20
CA LYS A 276 6.13 20.62 -10.10
C LYS A 276 5.07 21.03 -9.08
N GLY A 277 3.90 21.51 -9.51
CA GLY A 277 2.85 22.00 -8.60
C GLY A 277 2.26 20.89 -7.73
N GLU A 278 1.97 19.76 -8.34
CA GLU A 278 1.25 18.65 -7.72
C GLU A 278 2.17 17.73 -6.91
N VAL A 279 3.41 17.52 -7.37
CA VAL A 279 4.42 16.79 -6.59
C VAL A 279 4.78 17.56 -5.31
N ILE A 280 4.79 18.90 -5.34
CA ILE A 280 4.94 19.70 -4.12
C ILE A 280 3.77 19.46 -3.16
N ALA A 281 2.53 19.44 -3.65
CA ALA A 281 1.35 19.18 -2.83
C ALA A 281 1.37 17.76 -2.21
N ILE A 282 1.74 16.75 -2.99
CA ILE A 282 1.88 15.36 -2.53
C ILE A 282 2.98 15.25 -1.47
N ARG A 283 4.14 15.88 -1.68
CA ARG A 283 5.23 15.91 -0.68
C ARG A 283 4.83 16.62 0.60
N ALA A 284 4.08 17.72 0.51
CA ALA A 284 3.58 18.43 1.68
C ALA A 284 2.63 17.56 2.52
N GLU A 285 1.76 16.78 1.86
CA GLU A 285 0.85 15.87 2.56
C GLU A 285 1.58 14.68 3.18
N GLN A 286 2.55 14.09 2.48
CA GLN A 286 3.42 13.05 3.03
C GLN A 286 4.24 13.55 4.22
N ALA A 287 4.71 14.80 4.17
CA ALA A 287 5.42 15.43 5.28
C ALA A 287 4.53 15.54 6.52
N LYS A 288 3.25 15.96 6.37
CA LYS A 288 2.29 15.99 7.48
C LYS A 288 2.04 14.61 8.08
N VAL A 289 1.80 13.60 7.24
CA VAL A 289 1.59 12.21 7.71
C VAL A 289 2.84 11.70 8.45
N THR A 290 4.03 12.06 7.98
CA THR A 290 5.29 11.69 8.63
C THR A 290 5.45 12.41 9.96
N GLU A 291 5.15 13.71 10.01
CA GLU A 291 5.19 14.52 11.23
C GLU A 291 4.21 14.01 12.29
N GLU A 292 2.98 13.63 11.91
CA GLU A 292 2.00 13.04 12.81
C GLU A 292 2.45 11.68 13.35
N LYS A 293 3.07 10.84 12.51
CA LYS A 293 3.68 9.58 12.95
C LYS A 293 4.81 9.82 13.94
N ILE A 294 5.73 10.74 13.64
CA ILE A 294 6.82 11.12 14.54
C ILE A 294 6.26 11.61 15.88
N LYS A 295 5.28 12.51 15.86
CA LYS A 295 4.66 13.03 17.08
C LYS A 295 4.03 11.93 17.93
N THR A 296 3.34 10.99 17.30
CA THR A 296 2.70 9.83 17.96
C THR A 296 3.72 8.86 18.54
N GLU A 297 4.77 8.53 17.79
CA GLU A 297 5.83 7.65 18.28
C GLU A 297 6.62 8.31 19.42
N ARG A 298 6.92 9.62 19.32
CA ARG A 298 7.55 10.39 20.39
C ARG A 298 6.73 10.39 21.68
N SER A 299 5.40 10.58 21.60
CA SER A 299 4.54 10.56 22.79
C SER A 299 4.43 9.20 23.48
N ASN A 300 4.59 8.12 22.71
CA ASN A 300 4.55 6.75 23.22
C ASN A 300 5.92 6.22 23.64
N SER A 301 6.99 6.98 23.39
CA SER A 301 8.35 6.61 23.75
C SER A 301 8.70 7.00 25.19
N ALA A 302 9.70 6.33 25.76
CA ALA A 302 10.32 6.75 27.01
C ALA A 302 11.27 7.96 26.84
N ASN A 303 11.50 8.40 25.60
CA ASN A 303 12.38 9.51 25.29
C ASN A 303 11.79 10.82 25.83
N ILE A 304 12.68 11.77 26.11
CA ILE A 304 12.37 13.10 26.58
C ILE A 304 12.74 14.06 25.45
N TYR A 305 11.79 14.87 25.00
CA TYR A 305 11.99 15.85 23.93
C TYR A 305 11.62 17.24 24.41
N GLU A 306 12.61 18.13 24.44
CA GLU A 306 12.46 19.57 24.75
C GLU A 306 11.62 19.88 25.99
N GLN A 307 11.71 19.04 27.03
CA GLN A 307 11.02 19.28 28.29
C GLN A 307 11.83 20.24 29.15
N ASN A 308 11.16 21.22 29.77
CA ASN A 308 11.82 22.12 30.69
C ASN A 308 12.38 21.37 31.90
N GLY A 309 13.56 21.77 32.31
CA GLY A 309 14.23 21.17 33.45
C GLY A 309 15.60 21.78 33.66
N PHE A 310 16.47 21.02 34.32
CA PHE A 310 17.85 21.44 34.55
C PHE A 310 18.82 20.26 34.56
N VAL A 311 20.08 20.57 34.29
CA VAL A 311 21.21 19.65 34.39
C VAL A 311 22.16 20.16 35.48
N ILE A 312 22.63 19.24 36.33
CA ILE A 312 23.75 19.43 37.26
C ILE A 312 24.94 18.66 36.68
N ASN A 313 25.98 19.39 36.30
CA ASN A 313 27.17 18.80 35.69
C ASN A 313 28.15 18.25 36.75
N GLU A 314 29.29 17.70 36.30
CA GLU A 314 30.32 17.10 37.18
C GLU A 314 30.91 18.09 38.20
N LYS A 315 30.86 19.39 37.90
CA LYS A 315 31.34 20.48 38.75
C LYS A 315 30.27 20.99 39.72
N SER A 316 29.12 20.32 39.79
CA SER A 316 27.95 20.76 40.55
C SER A 316 27.35 22.09 40.08
N GLU A 317 27.62 22.50 38.84
CA GLU A 317 27.00 23.68 38.25
C GLU A 317 25.62 23.32 37.70
N LYS A 318 24.60 24.09 38.08
CA LYS A 318 23.21 23.93 37.64
C LYS A 318 22.93 24.83 36.43
N LYS A 319 22.44 24.24 35.34
CA LYS A 319 21.97 24.97 34.14
C LYS A 319 20.55 24.54 33.80
N SER A 320 19.66 25.50 33.55
CA SER A 320 18.25 25.25 33.24
C SER A 320 17.95 25.52 31.77
N GLY A 321 16.95 24.81 31.23
CA GLY A 321 16.47 24.97 29.86
C GLY A 321 15.81 23.70 29.32
N PRO A 322 15.42 23.68 28.04
CA PRO A 322 14.84 22.51 27.41
C PRO A 322 15.83 21.35 27.32
N ILE A 323 15.39 20.18 27.75
CA ILE A 323 16.16 18.94 27.82
C ILE A 323 15.62 17.93 26.81
N THR A 324 16.54 17.32 26.08
CA THR A 324 16.27 16.16 25.23
C THR A 324 17.17 14.99 25.65
N ALA A 325 16.58 13.81 25.88
CA ALA A 325 17.28 12.57 26.20
C ALA A 325 16.59 11.40 25.49
N GLU A 326 17.35 10.63 24.72
CA GLU A 326 16.83 9.50 23.97
C GLU A 326 17.29 8.19 24.59
N PHE A 327 16.36 7.31 24.92
CA PHE A 327 16.60 5.99 25.51
C PHE A 327 16.36 4.85 24.52
N GLN A 328 15.56 5.08 23.47
CA GLN A 328 15.26 4.11 22.42
C GLN A 328 15.17 4.79 21.04
N SER A 329 15.33 4.00 19.98
CA SER A 329 15.10 4.48 18.62
C SER A 329 13.62 4.66 18.29
N ILE A 330 13.34 5.61 17.41
CA ILE A 330 12.02 5.87 16.84
C ILE A 330 12.07 5.51 15.36
N LYS A 331 11.21 4.58 14.94
CA LYS A 331 11.27 3.97 13.61
C LYS A 331 11.08 5.03 12.53
N SER A 332 10.12 5.94 12.73
CA SER A 332 9.81 7.00 11.77
C SER A 332 10.94 8.01 11.56
N GLU A 333 11.88 8.16 12.51
CA GLU A 333 13.03 9.07 12.38
C GLU A 333 14.25 8.37 11.75
N SER A 334 14.44 7.09 12.05
CA SER A 334 15.55 6.27 11.53
C SER A 334 15.47 5.97 10.02
N SER A 335 14.28 6.08 9.40
CA SER A 335 14.08 5.81 7.97
C SER A 335 14.49 6.95 7.03
N SER A 336 14.95 8.09 7.57
CA SER A 336 15.26 9.30 6.79
C SER A 336 16.69 9.36 6.21
N GLY A 337 17.46 8.26 6.26
CA GLY A 337 18.86 8.24 5.83
C GLY A 337 19.82 8.96 6.77
N MET A 338 19.33 9.60 7.85
CA MET A 338 20.13 9.97 9.00
C MET A 338 20.38 8.72 9.85
N ALA A 339 21.66 8.44 10.13
CA ALA A 339 22.04 7.34 10.99
C ALA A 339 21.40 7.49 12.38
N ASP A 340 20.75 6.42 12.82
CA ASP A 340 20.18 6.25 14.15
C ASP A 340 21.17 6.75 15.23
N MET A 341 20.73 7.57 16.19
CA MET A 341 21.62 8.08 17.23
C MET A 341 22.17 6.91 18.05
N THR A 342 23.43 6.53 17.79
CA THR A 342 24.08 5.32 18.36
C THR A 342 24.35 5.40 19.88
N ALA A 343 23.87 6.44 20.57
CA ALA A 343 24.17 6.75 21.97
C ALA A 343 22.93 6.76 22.89
N TYR A 344 21.91 5.95 22.59
CA TYR A 344 20.73 5.79 23.44
C TYR A 344 21.06 5.53 24.91
N GLY A 345 20.43 6.30 25.80
CA GLY A 345 20.63 6.29 27.25
C GLY A 345 21.96 6.89 27.73
N LYS A 346 22.90 7.21 26.82
CA LYS A 346 24.26 7.65 27.19
C LYS A 346 24.44 9.17 27.20
N THR A 347 23.53 9.92 26.58
CA THR A 347 23.64 11.37 26.47
C THR A 347 22.34 12.08 26.80
N VAL A 348 22.48 13.27 27.38
CA VAL A 348 21.41 14.25 27.54
C VAL A 348 21.85 15.57 26.93
N VAL A 349 20.94 16.22 26.21
CA VAL A 349 21.17 17.49 25.53
C VAL A 349 20.39 18.58 26.24
N LEU A 350 21.05 19.66 26.63
CA LEU A 350 20.44 20.86 27.19
C LEU A 350 20.56 22.00 26.19
N LYS A 351 19.44 22.67 25.90
CA LYS A 351 19.43 23.97 25.22
C LYS A 351 19.34 25.06 26.29
N PHE A 352 20.20 26.06 26.22
CA PHE A 352 20.18 27.20 27.15
C PHE A 352 20.64 28.48 26.47
N THR A 353 20.19 29.62 26.97
CA THR A 353 20.65 30.94 26.52
C THR A 353 21.81 31.39 27.40
N ASN A 354 22.94 31.73 26.79
CA ASN A 354 24.08 32.24 27.55
C ASN A 354 23.89 33.71 27.97
N GLU A 355 24.81 34.22 28.80
CA GLU A 355 24.82 35.61 29.27
C GLU A 355 24.84 36.68 28.15
N LYS A 356 25.20 36.29 26.92
CA LYS A 356 25.23 37.15 25.74
C LYS A 356 23.95 37.05 24.89
N GLY A 357 22.90 36.42 25.40
CA GLY A 357 21.61 36.25 24.70
C GLY A 357 21.65 35.27 23.53
N ARG A 358 22.68 34.43 23.40
CA ARG A 358 22.79 33.43 22.32
C ARG A 358 22.39 32.06 22.81
N GLU A 359 21.55 31.37 22.04
CA GLU A 359 21.23 29.97 22.28
C GLU A 359 22.47 29.10 22.10
N LYS A 360 22.67 28.20 23.05
CA LYS A 360 23.70 27.17 23.03
C LYS A 360 23.07 25.82 23.32
N THR A 361 23.67 24.80 22.71
CA THR A 361 23.36 23.40 22.98
C THR A 361 24.60 22.76 23.61
N GLU A 362 24.40 22.05 24.71
CA GLU A 362 25.47 21.31 25.40
C GLU A 362 25.03 19.87 25.62
N THR A 363 25.93 18.93 25.33
CA THR A 363 25.69 17.49 25.43
C THR A 363 26.47 16.92 26.60
N PHE A 364 25.77 16.31 27.53
CA PHE A 364 26.35 15.68 28.72
C PHE A 364 26.31 14.16 28.57
N LYS A 365 27.36 13.48 29.04
CA LYS A 365 27.49 12.02 28.96
C LYS A 365 27.16 11.38 30.31
N SER A 366 26.55 10.19 30.29
CA SER A 366 26.16 9.46 31.51
C SER A 366 27.36 9.04 32.38
N LYS A 367 28.51 8.73 31.76
CA LYS A 367 29.73 8.29 32.47
C LYS A 367 30.34 9.32 33.44
N ASN A 368 29.86 10.56 33.38
CA ASN A 368 30.36 11.74 34.06
C ASN A 368 29.63 12.02 35.39
N GLY A 369 28.70 11.17 35.83
CA GLY A 369 27.94 11.43 37.07
C GLY A 369 26.96 12.60 36.96
N VAL A 370 26.62 13.00 35.73
CA VAL A 370 25.71 14.11 35.45
C VAL A 370 24.30 13.75 35.94
N ARG A 371 23.61 14.69 36.58
CA ARG A 371 22.19 14.57 36.94
C ARG A 371 21.38 15.51 36.08
N PHE A 372 20.20 15.09 35.65
CA PHE A 372 19.22 16.00 35.07
C PHE A 372 17.84 15.74 35.64
N CYS A 373 17.01 16.76 35.70
CA CYS A 373 15.64 16.67 36.17
C CYS A 373 14.71 17.39 35.20
N ILE A 374 13.50 16.86 35.03
CA ILE A 374 12.47 17.40 34.16
C ILE A 374 11.21 17.75 34.96
N ASP A 375 10.58 18.86 34.59
CA ASP A 375 9.33 19.32 35.19
C ASP A 375 8.15 18.65 34.47
N LYS A 376 7.48 17.69 35.11
CA LYS A 376 6.33 16.99 34.53
C LYS A 376 5.08 17.21 35.38
N GLY A 377 4.32 18.25 35.03
CA GLY A 377 2.95 18.48 35.53
C GLY A 377 2.82 18.53 37.06
N GLY A 378 3.78 19.14 37.75
CA GLY A 378 3.80 19.25 39.23
C GLY A 378 4.59 18.16 39.96
N SER A 379 5.22 17.22 39.23
CA SER A 379 6.19 16.27 39.77
C SER A 379 7.54 16.39 39.05
N GLU A 380 8.63 16.45 39.82
CA GLU A 380 9.99 16.51 39.29
C GLU A 380 10.52 15.08 39.08
N GLY A 381 10.88 14.75 37.83
CA GLY A 381 11.48 13.47 37.48
C GLY A 381 12.99 13.61 37.27
N CYS A 382 13.80 13.08 38.17
CA CYS A 382 15.26 13.16 38.08
C CYS A 382 15.90 11.87 37.54
N TYR A 383 17.04 12.05 36.87
CA TYR A 383 17.84 11.00 36.26
C TYR A 383 19.32 11.21 36.59
N LEU A 384 20.05 10.11 36.80
CA LEU A 384 21.47 10.11 37.12
C LEU A 384 22.26 9.28 36.13
N GLY A 385 23.29 9.88 35.54
CA GLY A 385 24.31 9.18 34.77
C GLY A 385 25.18 8.33 35.70
N LEU A 386 25.11 7.01 35.54
CA LEU A 386 25.76 6.09 36.48
C LEU A 386 26.38 4.89 35.74
N LYS A 387 27.57 4.49 36.14
CA LYS A 387 28.16 3.20 35.77
C LYS A 387 27.62 2.12 36.69
N THR A 388 27.36 0.94 36.15
CA THR A 388 26.76 -0.16 36.91
C THR A 388 27.62 -1.43 36.90
N ILE A 389 27.43 -2.27 37.92
CA ILE A 389 28.01 -3.61 38.05
C ILE A 389 26.89 -4.66 38.18
N GLY A 390 27.22 -5.93 37.99
CA GLY A 390 26.25 -7.03 38.01
C GLY A 390 25.53 -7.26 36.68
N ASN A 391 25.71 -6.38 35.69
CA ASN A 391 25.27 -6.59 34.31
C ASN A 391 26.27 -7.45 33.54
N THR A 392 26.26 -8.76 33.79
CA THR A 392 27.01 -9.70 32.95
C THR A 392 26.04 -10.34 31.95
N LEU A 393 26.32 -10.17 30.66
CA LEU A 393 25.79 -10.97 29.54
C LEU A 393 24.35 -10.74 29.06
N GLY A 394 23.56 -9.83 29.65
CA GLY A 394 22.28 -9.39 29.06
C GLY A 394 22.41 -8.38 27.90
N ALA A 395 23.60 -7.79 27.73
CA ALA A 395 23.87 -6.76 26.72
C ALA A 395 24.19 -7.31 25.31
N ALA A 396 24.05 -8.62 25.07
CA ALA A 396 24.27 -9.21 23.74
C ALA A 396 23.06 -9.04 22.78
N GLY A 397 21.92 -8.54 23.27
CA GLY A 397 20.74 -8.22 22.45
C GLY A 397 20.70 -6.79 21.91
N SER A 398 21.61 -5.92 22.34
CA SER A 398 21.76 -4.56 21.81
C SER A 398 23.03 -4.52 20.96
N LEU A 399 22.86 -4.47 19.65
CA LEU A 399 23.91 -4.44 18.61
C LEU A 399 24.91 -3.26 18.71
N ASN A 400 24.93 -2.50 19.82
CA ASN A 400 25.81 -1.36 20.04
C ASN A 400 26.90 -1.60 21.13
N SER A 401 27.15 -2.85 21.54
CA SER A 401 28.05 -3.18 22.66
C SER A 401 29.55 -3.30 22.32
N LEU A 402 30.07 -2.56 21.33
CA LEU A 402 31.53 -2.36 21.17
C LEU A 402 32.10 -1.37 22.20
N SER A 403 31.23 -0.77 23.02
CA SER A 403 31.61 0.12 24.11
C SER A 403 31.64 -0.65 25.43
N PHE A 404 32.83 -0.82 26.02
CA PHE A 404 33.03 -1.31 27.41
C PHE A 404 32.53 -0.32 28.49
N ASP A 405 31.82 0.75 28.10
CA ASP A 405 31.25 1.75 28.99
C ASP A 405 29.77 1.45 29.24
N PHE A 406 29.50 0.76 30.35
CA PHE A 406 28.16 0.38 30.84
C PHE A 406 27.44 1.51 31.60
N SER A 407 27.76 2.77 31.27
CA SER A 407 27.07 3.92 31.83
C SER A 407 25.80 4.26 31.05
N SER A 408 24.74 4.61 31.78
CA SER A 408 23.48 5.11 31.23
C SER A 408 22.87 6.12 32.20
N PHE A 409 21.90 6.89 31.74
CA PHE A 409 21.04 7.71 32.60
C PHE A 409 19.90 6.85 33.15
N TYR A 410 19.81 6.74 34.46
CA TYR A 410 18.76 5.98 35.15
C TYR A 410 17.83 6.92 35.89
N LYS A 411 16.52 6.61 35.88
CA LYS A 411 15.53 7.40 36.60
C LYS A 411 15.64 7.13 38.10
N ILE A 412 15.67 8.17 38.90
CA ILE A 412 15.68 8.09 40.36
C ILE A 412 14.25 7.84 40.84
N LEU A 413 14.04 6.76 41.60
CA LEU A 413 12.76 6.41 42.22
C LEU A 413 12.74 6.73 43.72
N TYR A 414 13.89 6.59 44.37
CA TYR A 414 14.09 6.93 45.77
C TYR A 414 15.47 7.56 45.94
N GLU A 415 15.56 8.60 46.79
CA GLU A 415 16.82 9.25 47.15
C GLU A 415 16.74 9.77 48.59
N GLN A 416 17.72 9.37 49.41
CA GLN A 416 17.94 9.94 50.73
C GLN A 416 19.44 9.98 51.03
N ASN A 417 20.03 11.16 51.26
CA ASN A 417 21.45 11.31 51.64
C ASN A 417 22.44 10.52 50.76
N GLY A 418 22.20 10.47 49.44
CA GLY A 418 23.05 9.74 48.48
C GLY A 418 22.80 8.22 48.39
N TYR A 419 21.89 7.67 49.21
CA TYR A 419 21.32 6.35 49.05
C TYR A 419 20.18 6.43 48.04
N MET A 420 20.25 5.67 46.94
CA MET A 420 19.29 5.77 45.85
C MET A 420 18.83 4.41 45.35
N VAL A 421 17.56 4.35 44.96
CA VAL A 421 17.02 3.30 44.08
C VAL A 421 16.73 3.95 42.74
N LEU A 422 17.35 3.43 41.68
CA LEU A 422 17.16 3.90 40.32
C LEU A 422 16.59 2.78 39.44
N VAL A 423 16.11 3.15 38.26
CA VAL A 423 15.57 2.21 37.28
C VAL A 423 15.95 2.58 35.85
N ASP A 424 16.05 1.58 34.98
CA ASP A 424 16.16 1.80 33.54
C ASP A 424 14.87 2.43 32.99
N PRO A 425 14.93 3.57 32.27
CA PRO A 425 13.75 4.22 31.71
C PRO A 425 12.94 3.35 30.72
N LEU A 426 13.56 2.31 30.13
CA LEU A 426 12.88 1.34 29.26
C LEU A 426 12.32 0.14 30.02
N LEU A 427 13.01 -0.27 31.10
CA LEU A 427 12.70 -1.48 31.85
C LEU A 427 12.42 -1.09 33.30
N LEU A 428 11.18 -0.72 33.59
CA LEU A 428 10.75 -0.27 34.92
C LEU A 428 10.87 -1.35 36.01
N SER A 429 11.15 -2.59 35.63
CA SER A 429 11.47 -3.71 36.52
C SER A 429 12.97 -3.89 36.74
N ASP A 430 13.86 -3.04 36.22
CA ASP A 430 15.31 -3.20 36.36
C ASP A 430 15.86 -2.21 37.40
N PHE A 431 15.79 -2.60 38.68
CA PHE A 431 16.26 -1.73 39.74
C PHE A 431 17.78 -1.74 39.90
N ILE A 432 18.30 -0.57 40.25
CA ILE A 432 19.69 -0.32 40.55
C ILE A 432 19.79 0.26 41.95
N LEU A 433 20.59 -0.40 42.78
CA LEU A 433 20.92 0.05 44.13
C LEU A 433 22.18 0.92 44.09
N LYS A 434 22.15 2.11 44.69
CA LYS A 434 23.31 2.99 44.81
C LYS A 434 23.49 3.43 46.25
N VAL A 435 24.68 3.17 46.80
CA VAL A 435 25.11 3.67 48.13
C VAL A 435 26.22 4.73 47.98
N PRO A 436 26.36 5.70 48.91
CA PRO A 436 27.37 6.76 48.81
C PRO A 436 28.81 6.24 48.75
N THR A 437 29.10 5.13 49.44
CA THR A 437 30.44 4.53 49.53
C THR A 437 30.93 3.89 48.23
N GLN A 438 30.06 3.72 47.24
CA GLN A 438 30.37 3.07 45.98
C GLN A 438 30.23 4.04 44.80
N GLU A 439 31.22 4.10 43.91
CA GLU A 439 31.15 4.94 42.70
C GLU A 439 30.08 4.43 41.71
N LYS A 440 29.92 3.10 41.63
CA LYS A 440 29.02 2.41 40.70
C LYS A 440 27.71 2.02 41.37
N GLY A 441 26.65 1.82 40.58
CA GLY A 441 25.40 1.19 41.03
C GLY A 441 25.43 -0.33 40.86
N LEU A 442 24.65 -1.05 41.65
CA LEU A 442 24.45 -2.50 41.54
C LEU A 442 23.13 -2.81 40.85
N TYR A 443 23.16 -3.53 39.72
CA TYR A 443 21.95 -4.12 39.13
C TYR A 443 21.44 -5.28 39.97
N THR A 444 20.15 -5.23 40.30
CA THR A 444 19.52 -6.23 41.18
C THR A 444 18.70 -7.26 40.40
N ASN A 445 18.02 -6.86 39.32
CA ASN A 445 17.06 -7.73 38.63
C ASN A 445 17.58 -8.57 37.45
N LYS A 446 18.78 -8.30 36.93
CA LYS A 446 19.35 -9.06 35.78
C LYS A 446 20.16 -10.30 36.16
N SER A 447 20.41 -10.52 37.45
CA SER A 447 21.22 -11.65 37.94
C SER A 447 20.33 -12.75 38.51
N SER A 448 20.74 -14.02 38.37
CA SER A 448 20.16 -15.11 39.16
C SER A 448 20.40 -14.87 40.64
N ASP A 449 19.56 -15.43 41.52
CA ASP A 449 19.62 -15.14 42.95
C ASP A 449 20.98 -15.49 43.57
N ASP A 450 21.59 -16.61 43.20
CA ASP A 450 22.95 -16.98 43.65
C ASP A 450 24.02 -15.96 43.25
N LYS A 451 23.91 -15.44 42.03
CA LYS A 451 24.84 -14.44 41.50
C LYS A 451 24.60 -13.08 42.11
N LEU A 452 23.34 -12.72 42.29
CA LEU A 452 22.93 -11.48 42.94
C LEU A 452 23.42 -11.47 44.38
N LYS A 453 23.22 -12.56 45.14
CA LYS A 453 23.72 -12.73 46.50
C LYS A 453 25.22 -12.46 46.59
N LYS A 454 26.00 -13.03 45.67
CA LYS A 454 27.45 -12.77 45.59
C LYS A 454 27.75 -11.29 45.30
N ASN A 455 27.08 -10.70 44.30
CA ASN A 455 27.30 -9.31 43.92
C ASN A 455 26.90 -8.34 45.06
N VAL A 456 25.82 -8.61 45.78
CA VAL A 456 25.35 -7.82 46.93
C VAL A 456 26.38 -7.86 48.05
N ALA A 457 26.88 -9.04 48.41
CA ALA A 457 27.90 -9.19 49.45
C ALA A 457 29.19 -8.41 49.08
N GLU A 458 29.63 -8.49 47.83
CA GLU A 458 30.82 -7.78 47.34
C GLU A 458 30.60 -6.25 47.24
N TYR A 459 29.40 -5.81 46.88
CA TYR A 459 29.05 -4.41 46.70
C TYR A 459 28.83 -3.67 48.02
N LEU A 460 28.04 -4.24 48.92
CA LEU A 460 27.72 -3.62 50.21
C LEU A 460 28.86 -3.81 51.21
N LYS A 461 29.61 -4.92 51.16
CA LYS A 461 30.68 -5.25 52.12
C LYS A 461 30.24 -5.07 53.58
N CYS A 462 29.02 -5.52 53.90
CA CYS A 462 28.45 -5.43 55.23
C CYS A 462 27.83 -6.77 55.66
N ASP A 463 28.40 -7.37 56.69
CA ASP A 463 27.97 -8.68 57.22
C ASP A 463 26.59 -8.64 57.89
N SER A 464 26.14 -7.46 58.32
CA SER A 464 24.81 -7.25 58.91
C SER A 464 23.68 -7.39 57.88
N ILE A 465 23.97 -7.35 56.58
CA ILE A 465 22.98 -7.50 55.50
C ILE A 465 22.97 -8.96 55.03
N VAL A 466 21.99 -9.72 55.52
CA VAL A 466 21.75 -11.11 55.11
C VAL A 466 20.79 -11.13 53.92
N PHE A 467 21.27 -11.60 52.76
CA PHE A 467 20.55 -11.54 51.49
C PHE A 467 19.11 -12.09 51.56
N GLU A 468 18.92 -13.23 52.23
CA GLU A 468 17.63 -13.92 52.34
C GLU A 468 16.55 -13.12 53.10
N ASN A 469 16.93 -12.08 53.85
CA ASN A 469 15.99 -11.27 54.63
C ASN A 469 15.35 -10.13 53.83
N TYR A 470 15.75 -9.95 52.56
CA TYR A 470 15.33 -8.84 51.72
C TYR A 470 14.89 -9.31 50.35
N ASP A 471 13.92 -8.59 49.81
CA ASP A 471 13.55 -8.72 48.41
C ASP A 471 14.32 -7.70 47.58
N PHE A 472 15.37 -8.15 46.90
CA PHE A 472 16.17 -7.28 46.04
C PHE A 472 15.48 -6.96 44.70
N LYS A 473 14.27 -7.49 44.45
CA LYS A 473 13.59 -7.33 43.17
C LYS A 473 12.46 -6.32 43.19
N THR A 474 12.11 -5.78 44.37
CA THR A 474 11.05 -4.79 44.56
C THR A 474 11.60 -3.46 45.07
N LEU A 475 10.88 -2.37 44.82
CA LEU A 475 11.27 -1.04 45.27
C LEU A 475 11.29 -0.98 46.82
N GLU A 476 10.25 -1.51 47.46
CA GLU A 476 10.10 -1.53 48.91
C GLU A 476 11.21 -2.35 49.57
N GLY A 477 11.54 -3.51 49.00
CA GLY A 477 12.62 -4.36 49.51
C GLY A 477 13.99 -3.67 49.39
N LEU A 478 14.26 -2.97 48.29
CA LEU A 478 15.50 -2.21 48.11
C LEU A 478 15.60 -0.98 49.01
N ILE A 479 14.50 -0.27 49.26
CA ILE A 479 14.47 0.83 50.24
C ILE A 479 14.85 0.29 51.62
N LYS A 480 14.29 -0.85 52.04
CA LYS A 480 14.63 -1.49 53.32
C LYS A 480 16.10 -1.86 53.41
N VAL A 481 16.70 -2.39 52.34
CA VAL A 481 18.14 -2.66 52.27
C VAL A 481 18.95 -1.39 52.52
N LEU A 482 18.58 -0.26 51.89
CA LEU A 482 19.28 1.02 52.07
C LEU A 482 19.17 1.55 53.50
N GLU A 483 17.98 1.45 54.11
CA GLU A 483 17.75 1.89 55.49
C GLU A 483 18.56 1.07 56.50
N ASP A 484 18.53 -0.26 56.39
CA ASP A 484 19.29 -1.15 57.27
C ASP A 484 20.79 -1.01 57.05
N TYR A 485 21.23 -0.79 55.80
CA TYR A 485 22.63 -0.54 55.49
C TYR A 485 23.10 0.79 56.11
N LYS A 486 22.31 1.85 56.02
CA LYS A 486 22.60 3.14 56.67
C LYS A 486 22.68 3.01 58.19
N ASN A 487 21.83 2.21 58.82
CA ASN A 487 21.83 2.10 60.29
C ASN A 487 22.95 1.20 60.82
N ASN A 488 23.33 0.16 60.07
CA ASN A 488 24.20 -0.91 60.59
C ASN A 488 25.59 -0.97 59.93
N CYS A 489 25.80 -0.28 58.81
CA CYS A 489 26.97 -0.46 57.96
C CYS A 489 27.68 0.85 57.59
N SER A 490 26.98 1.99 57.60
CA SER A 490 27.63 3.27 57.31
C SER A 490 28.40 3.79 58.53
N LYS A 491 29.72 3.68 58.48
CA LYS A 491 30.63 4.45 59.34
C LYS A 491 31.04 5.74 58.65
#